data_AF-A0A413KAZ1-F1
#
_entry.id   AF-A0A413KAZ1-F1
#
_cell.length_a   1.000
_cell.length_b   1.000
_cell.length_c   1.000
_cell.angle_alpha   90.00
_cell.angle_beta   90.00
_cell.angle_gamma   90.00
#
_symmetry.space_group_name_H-M   'P 1'
#
loop_
_entity.id
_entity.type
_entity.pdbx_description
1 polymer ?
#
loop_
_entity_poly.entity_id
_entity_poly.type
_entity_poly.pdbx_seq_one_letter_code
_entity_poly.pdbx_strand_id
1 'polypeptide(L)'
;MEEILSSTFEMDDNGLCIIRCDPPVNGSDSFVFAPEVIASWKALLGLASTREAIAAIMQGREDTSRYDPKTGRGVWTGAFEALESALTDSATGVSMLADDGTVFDDPLTAARNKTREGMRLPVMSNEADARMRAALTSDDSDVEASSGIDVACTRNIDGLDEFLNAESSKNMLDECEERFFASLMPPIKEG
;
A
#
# COMPACT_ATOMS: atom_id res chain seq x y z
N MET A 1 -10.37 31.67 -15.20
CA MET A 1 -10.70 30.44 -15.94
C MET A 1 -10.20 29.33 -15.03
N GLU A 2 -11.09 28.71 -14.26
CA GLU A 2 -10.72 27.53 -13.46
C GLU A 2 -10.34 26.45 -14.44
N GLU A 3 -9.09 25.97 -14.40
CA GLU A 3 -8.73 24.73 -15.08
C GLU A 3 -9.58 23.62 -14.47
N ILE A 4 -10.45 23.03 -15.27
CA ILE A 4 -11.19 21.83 -14.88
C ILE A 4 -10.15 20.71 -14.84
N LEU A 5 -9.69 20.35 -13.64
CA LEU A 5 -8.89 19.15 -13.40
C LEU A 5 -9.73 17.96 -13.91
N SER A 6 -9.31 17.33 -15.01
CA SER A 6 -10.02 16.21 -15.62
C SER A 6 -9.15 14.97 -15.51
N SER A 7 -9.17 14.36 -14.32
CA SER A 7 -8.55 13.05 -14.13
C SER A 7 -9.64 11.98 -14.17
N THR A 8 -9.37 10.87 -14.84
CA THR A 8 -10.33 9.76 -14.99
C THR A 8 -9.71 8.44 -14.59
N PHE A 9 -10.54 7.54 -14.06
CA PHE A 9 -10.22 6.16 -13.76
C PHE A 9 -11.01 5.25 -14.69
N GLU A 10 -10.33 4.26 -15.26
CA GLU A 10 -10.98 3.16 -15.98
C GLU A 10 -10.23 1.85 -15.71
N MET A 11 -10.94 0.74 -15.89
CA MET A 11 -10.34 -0.58 -15.96
C MET A 11 -10.45 -1.08 -17.39
N ASP A 12 -9.33 -1.50 -17.98
CA ASP A 12 -9.34 -2.03 -19.34
C ASP A 12 -9.85 -3.48 -19.39
N ASP A 13 -10.01 -4.02 -20.60
CA ASP A 13 -10.48 -5.39 -20.82
C ASP A 13 -9.52 -6.47 -20.27
N ASN A 14 -8.26 -6.11 -20.00
CA ASN A 14 -7.25 -6.98 -19.41
C ASN A 14 -7.25 -6.90 -17.86
N GLY A 15 -8.12 -6.08 -17.27
CA GLY A 15 -8.19 -5.85 -15.83
C GLY A 15 -7.15 -4.86 -15.29
N LEU A 16 -6.47 -4.12 -16.15
CA LEU A 16 -5.53 -3.07 -15.74
C LEU A 16 -6.29 -1.83 -15.28
N CYS A 17 -5.94 -1.32 -14.12
CA CYS A 17 -6.42 -0.04 -13.63
C CYS A 17 -5.60 1.09 -14.27
N ILE A 18 -6.29 2.03 -14.90
CA ILE A 18 -5.70 3.15 -15.62
C ILE A 18 -6.24 4.44 -15.02
N ILE A 19 -5.33 5.28 -14.55
CA ILE A 19 -5.62 6.66 -14.16
C ILE A 19 -5.02 7.56 -15.20
N ARG A 20 -5.84 8.41 -15.82
CA ARG A 20 -5.39 9.50 -16.68
C ARG A 20 -5.43 10.79 -15.88
N CYS A 21 -4.35 11.57 -15.92
CA CYS A 21 -4.17 12.79 -15.15
C CYS A 21 -4.01 13.98 -16.09
N ASP A 22 -4.98 14.90 -16.05
CA ASP A 22 -4.87 16.23 -16.64
C ASP A 22 -5.19 17.29 -15.57
N PRO A 23 -4.19 18.05 -15.07
CA PRO A 23 -2.79 18.06 -15.46
C PRO A 23 -1.98 16.86 -14.89
N PRO A 24 -0.76 16.60 -15.41
CA PRO A 24 0.10 15.52 -14.96
C PRO A 24 0.43 15.57 -13.46
N VAL A 25 0.34 14.42 -12.78
CA VAL A 25 0.77 14.26 -11.38
C VAL A 25 2.21 13.76 -11.38
N ASN A 26 3.11 14.49 -10.71
CA ASN A 26 4.55 14.15 -10.67
C ASN A 26 5.23 14.04 -12.04
N GLY A 27 4.69 14.70 -13.07
CA GLY A 27 5.20 14.62 -14.44
C GLY A 27 4.66 13.44 -15.25
N SER A 28 3.77 12.63 -14.69
CA SER A 28 3.07 11.54 -15.37
C SER A 28 1.65 11.96 -15.75
N ASP A 29 1.31 11.79 -17.02
CA ASP A 29 -0.05 11.99 -17.57
C ASP A 29 -0.95 10.77 -17.35
N SER A 30 -0.37 9.64 -16.99
CA SER A 30 -1.07 8.39 -16.79
C SER A 30 -0.35 7.46 -15.81
N PHE A 31 -1.13 6.69 -15.08
CA PHE A 31 -0.66 5.60 -14.22
C PHE A 31 -1.42 4.33 -14.61
N VAL A 32 -0.68 3.27 -14.90
CA VAL A 32 -1.23 1.96 -15.28
C VAL A 32 -0.68 0.92 -14.32
N PHE A 33 -1.57 0.19 -13.66
CA PHE A 33 -1.20 -0.83 -12.68
C PHE A 33 -2.21 -1.97 -12.66
N ALA A 34 -1.72 -3.18 -12.39
CA ALA A 34 -2.58 -4.33 -12.11
C ALA A 34 -3.15 -4.23 -10.68
N PRO A 35 -4.32 -4.81 -10.39
CA PRO A 35 -4.88 -4.85 -9.04
C PRO A 35 -3.92 -5.45 -7.99
N GLU A 36 -3.13 -6.45 -8.37
CA GLU A 36 -2.08 -7.05 -7.53
C GLU A 36 -1.00 -6.05 -7.12
N VAL A 37 -0.71 -5.07 -7.97
CA VAL A 37 0.21 -3.97 -7.63
C VAL A 37 -0.43 -3.12 -6.53
N ILE A 38 -1.70 -2.76 -6.64
CA ILE A 38 -2.38 -1.97 -5.60
C ILE A 38 -2.36 -2.71 -4.25
N ALA A 39 -2.70 -4.00 -4.27
CA ALA A 39 -2.71 -4.84 -3.07
C ALA A 39 -1.32 -4.98 -2.43
N SER A 40 -0.28 -5.25 -3.23
CA SER A 40 1.09 -5.33 -2.72
C SER A 40 1.60 -4.01 -2.17
N TRP A 41 1.26 -2.86 -2.81
CA TRP A 41 1.59 -1.53 -2.29
C TRP A 41 0.90 -1.24 -0.96
N LYS A 42 -0.39 -1.59 -0.85
CA LYS A 42 -1.16 -1.46 0.40
C LYS A 42 -0.47 -2.23 1.54
N ALA A 43 -0.07 -3.48 1.30
CA ALA A 43 0.61 -4.30 2.30
C ALA A 43 2.01 -3.77 2.66
N LEU A 44 2.84 -3.47 1.66
CA LEU A 44 4.24 -3.05 1.84
C LEU A 44 4.40 -1.69 2.53
N LEU A 45 3.48 -0.77 2.28
CA LEU A 45 3.50 0.56 2.87
C LEU A 45 2.63 0.68 4.13
N GLY A 46 1.90 -0.40 4.49
CA GLY A 46 0.93 -0.43 5.57
C GLY A 46 -0.13 0.65 5.37
N LEU A 47 -0.91 0.56 4.29
CA LEU A 47 -1.91 1.57 3.95
C LEU A 47 -3.28 1.12 4.43
N ALA A 48 -4.06 2.07 4.93
CA ALA A 48 -5.36 1.77 5.51
C ALA A 48 -6.42 1.47 4.44
N SER A 49 -6.23 1.96 3.22
CA SER A 49 -7.21 1.78 2.15
C SER A 49 -6.55 1.67 0.77
N THR A 50 -7.31 1.10 -0.16
CA THR A 50 -6.99 1.09 -1.60
C THR A 50 -6.81 2.51 -2.13
N ARG A 51 -7.57 3.50 -1.62
CA ARG A 51 -7.40 4.90 -2.02
C ARG A 51 -6.03 5.43 -1.58
N GLU A 52 -5.59 5.14 -0.36
CA GLU A 52 -4.25 5.49 0.09
C GLU A 52 -3.17 4.79 -0.75
N ALA A 53 -3.40 3.54 -1.18
CA ALA A 53 -2.49 2.83 -2.09
C ALA A 53 -2.35 3.51 -3.45
N ILE A 54 -3.46 3.86 -4.07
CA ILE A 54 -3.47 4.60 -5.34
C ILE A 54 -2.81 5.96 -5.16
N ALA A 55 -3.13 6.68 -4.08
CA ALA A 55 -2.51 7.96 -3.79
C ALA A 55 -1.00 7.83 -3.57
N ALA A 56 -0.54 6.79 -2.88
CA ALA A 56 0.87 6.51 -2.67
C ALA A 56 1.60 6.13 -3.97
N ILE A 57 0.96 5.40 -4.88
CA ILE A 57 1.50 5.09 -6.22
C ILE A 57 1.65 6.38 -7.03
N MET A 58 0.62 7.24 -7.04
CA MET A 58 0.63 8.49 -7.79
C MET A 58 1.63 9.51 -7.24
N GLN A 59 1.79 9.57 -5.91
CA GLN A 59 2.69 10.51 -5.23
C GLN A 59 4.11 9.98 -5.09
N GLY A 60 4.28 8.67 -5.02
CA GLY A 60 5.54 7.99 -4.79
C GLY A 60 6.55 8.35 -5.86
N ARG A 61 7.74 8.75 -5.42
CA ARG A 61 8.88 8.99 -6.32
C ARG A 61 10.01 8.08 -5.89
N GLU A 62 10.18 6.98 -6.62
CA GLU A 62 11.25 6.03 -6.33
C GLU A 62 12.60 6.74 -6.35
N ASP A 63 13.38 6.54 -5.28
CA ASP A 63 14.75 7.00 -5.22
C ASP A 63 15.64 6.17 -6.16
N THR A 64 15.70 6.58 -7.44
CA THR A 64 16.42 5.87 -8.51
C THR A 64 17.91 5.66 -8.25
N SER A 65 18.54 6.40 -7.31
CA SER A 65 19.90 6.10 -6.86
C SER A 65 20.05 4.77 -6.12
N ARG A 66 18.96 4.19 -5.63
CA ARG A 66 18.94 2.87 -4.98
C ARG A 66 18.80 1.72 -5.99
N TYR A 67 18.60 2.01 -7.27
CA TYR A 67 18.48 1.00 -8.31
C TYR A 67 19.85 0.42 -8.68
N ASP A 68 20.00 -0.90 -8.58
CA ASP A 68 21.14 -1.65 -9.08
C ASP A 68 20.80 -2.25 -10.47
N PRO A 69 21.37 -1.70 -11.56
CA PRO A 69 21.09 -2.16 -12.92
C PRO A 69 21.64 -3.56 -13.22
N LYS A 70 22.56 -4.10 -12.41
CA LYS A 70 23.12 -5.45 -12.62
C LYS A 70 22.22 -6.54 -12.10
N THR A 71 21.53 -6.27 -11.00
CA THR A 71 20.64 -7.23 -10.34
C THR A 71 19.16 -6.92 -10.56
N GLY A 72 18.85 -5.74 -11.11
CA GLY A 72 17.50 -5.23 -11.27
C GLY A 72 16.85 -4.81 -9.96
N ARG A 73 17.61 -4.75 -8.86
CA ARG A 73 17.09 -4.46 -7.52
C ARG A 73 16.83 -2.98 -7.36
N GLY A 74 15.62 -2.62 -6.93
CA GLY A 74 15.21 -1.25 -6.62
C GLY A 74 14.64 -1.13 -5.21
N VAL A 75 13.98 -0.01 -4.94
CA VAL A 75 13.29 0.23 -3.66
C VAL A 75 12.26 -0.87 -3.40
N TRP A 76 11.57 -1.30 -4.47
CA TRP A 76 10.54 -2.34 -4.43
C TRP A 76 11.05 -3.70 -3.93
N THR A 77 12.16 -4.20 -4.49
CA THR A 77 12.75 -5.47 -4.06
C THR A 77 13.27 -5.43 -2.62
N GLY A 78 13.86 -4.30 -2.21
CA GLY A 78 14.34 -4.15 -0.83
C GLY A 78 13.20 -4.04 0.19
N ALA A 79 12.07 -3.46 -0.20
CA ALA A 79 10.86 -3.38 0.59
C ALA A 79 10.22 -4.76 0.80
N PHE A 80 10.12 -5.55 -0.28
CA PHE A 80 9.59 -6.90 -0.25
C PHE A 80 10.38 -7.81 0.70
N GLU A 81 11.71 -7.84 0.56
CA GLU A 81 12.57 -8.64 1.43
C GLU A 81 12.53 -8.19 2.90
N ALA A 82 12.39 -6.88 3.15
CA ALA A 82 12.26 -6.37 4.51
C ALA A 82 10.93 -6.82 5.14
N LEU A 83 9.82 -6.80 4.37
CA LEU A 83 8.53 -7.29 4.82
C LEU A 83 8.55 -8.80 5.05
N GLU A 84 9.09 -9.58 4.11
CA GLU A 84 9.25 -11.03 4.22
C GLU A 84 10.08 -11.41 5.45
N SER A 85 11.22 -10.72 5.67
CA SER A 85 12.05 -10.91 6.85
C SER A 85 11.32 -10.55 8.13
N ALA A 86 10.56 -9.45 8.16
CA ALA A 86 9.80 -9.04 9.33
C ALA A 86 8.69 -10.07 9.66
N LEU A 87 7.98 -10.60 8.66
CA LEU A 87 6.96 -11.64 8.86
C LEU A 87 7.58 -12.95 9.35
N THR A 88 8.75 -13.33 8.82
CA THR A 88 9.46 -14.56 9.23
C THR A 88 10.02 -14.44 10.65
N ASP A 89 10.61 -13.30 11.00
CA ASP A 89 11.24 -13.07 12.30
C ASP A 89 10.20 -12.84 13.42
N SER A 90 9.14 -12.09 13.13
CA SER A 90 8.03 -11.84 14.07
C SER A 90 7.24 -13.10 14.46
N ALA A 91 7.25 -14.14 13.63
CA ALA A 91 6.69 -15.45 13.96
C ALA A 91 7.36 -16.11 15.19
N THR A 92 8.51 -15.58 15.65
CA THR A 92 9.23 -16.10 16.83
C THR A 92 9.14 -15.24 18.09
N GLY A 93 8.54 -14.03 18.04
CA GLY A 93 8.66 -13.07 19.15
C GLY A 93 7.51 -12.09 19.42
N VAL A 94 6.44 -12.07 18.63
CA VAL A 94 5.33 -11.12 18.85
C VAL A 94 4.29 -11.73 19.80
N SER A 95 4.30 -11.29 21.06
CA SER A 95 3.15 -11.46 21.94
C SER A 95 2.07 -10.45 21.54
N MET A 96 1.02 -10.91 20.86
CA MET A 96 -0.17 -10.11 20.53
C MET A 96 -1.03 -9.74 21.77
N LEU A 97 -0.47 -9.86 22.98
CA LEU A 97 -1.15 -9.72 24.28
C LEU A 97 -0.47 -8.70 25.20
N ALA A 98 0.43 -7.85 24.70
CA ALA A 98 1.01 -6.77 25.51
C ALA A 98 -0.04 -5.67 25.76
N ASP A 99 -0.54 -5.61 26.99
CA ASP A 99 -1.69 -4.82 27.47
C ASP A 99 -1.45 -3.30 27.50
N ASP A 100 -0.22 -2.83 27.22
CA ASP A 100 0.13 -1.40 27.22
C ASP A 100 0.29 -0.78 25.82
N GLY A 101 0.16 -1.57 24.75
CA GLY A 101 0.24 -1.10 23.37
C GLY A 101 1.59 -0.51 22.94
N THR A 102 2.63 -0.57 23.78
CA THR A 102 3.96 -0.02 23.47
C THR A 102 4.92 -1.09 22.98
N VAL A 103 4.95 -1.29 21.66
CA VAL A 103 6.07 -2.01 21.01
C VAL A 103 7.08 -0.97 20.53
N PHE A 104 8.13 -0.76 21.33
CA PHE A 104 9.36 -0.15 20.84
C PHE A 104 9.95 -1.10 19.78
N ASP A 105 10.20 -0.56 18.59
CA ASP A 105 10.83 -1.28 17.47
C ASP A 105 10.05 -2.48 16.91
N ASP A 106 8.76 -2.29 16.60
CA ASP A 106 8.00 -3.28 15.82
C ASP A 106 8.68 -3.47 14.43
N PRO A 107 9.22 -4.67 14.12
CA PRO A 107 9.98 -4.92 12.90
C PRO A 107 9.18 -4.67 11.62
N LEU A 108 7.85 -4.86 11.69
CA LEU A 108 6.94 -4.64 10.57
C LEU A 108 6.77 -3.14 10.26
N THR A 109 6.66 -2.29 11.29
CA THR A 109 6.62 -0.83 11.18
C THR A 109 7.96 -0.30 10.64
N ALA A 110 9.09 -0.87 11.10
CA ALA A 110 10.41 -0.54 10.58
C ALA A 110 10.55 -0.90 9.09
N ALA A 111 10.07 -2.08 8.68
CA ALA A 111 10.05 -2.50 7.27
C ALA A 111 9.20 -1.56 6.41
N ARG A 112 7.97 -1.24 6.86
CA ARG A 112 7.08 -0.27 6.19
C ARG A 112 7.75 1.10 6.04
N ASN A 113 8.37 1.62 7.10
CA ASN A 113 9.03 2.92 7.07
C ASN A 113 10.25 2.97 6.16
N LYS A 114 11.00 1.87 6.04
CA LYS A 114 12.11 1.75 5.07
C LYS A 114 11.61 1.83 3.63
N THR A 115 10.47 1.20 3.34
CA THR A 115 9.80 1.32 2.03
C THR A 115 9.34 2.74 1.77
N ARG A 116 8.69 3.37 2.76
CA ARG A 116 8.21 4.76 2.68
C ARG A 116 9.36 5.74 2.45
N GLU A 117 10.49 5.56 3.11
CA GLU A 117 11.71 6.36 2.89
C GLU A 117 12.20 6.26 1.44
N GLY A 118 12.31 5.04 0.90
CA GLY A 118 12.75 4.83 -0.49
C GLY A 118 11.79 5.42 -1.54
N MET A 119 10.51 5.55 -1.20
CA MET A 119 9.47 6.15 -2.03
C MET A 119 9.26 7.66 -1.77
N ARG A 120 10.03 8.24 -0.85
CA ARG A 120 9.91 9.64 -0.37
C ARG A 120 8.51 9.96 0.19
N LEU A 121 7.89 8.99 0.85
CA LEU A 121 6.60 9.11 1.51
C LEU A 121 6.77 9.44 3.01
N PRO A 122 5.76 10.07 3.65
CA PRO A 122 5.81 10.39 5.07
C PRO A 122 6.00 9.14 5.94
N VAL A 123 6.83 9.23 6.98
CA VAL A 123 7.05 8.13 7.94
C VAL A 123 5.77 7.86 8.74
N MET A 124 5.45 6.58 8.94
CA MET A 124 4.37 6.14 9.80
C MET A 124 4.85 6.02 11.25
N SER A 125 4.11 6.60 12.20
CA SER A 125 4.42 6.41 13.62
C SER A 125 3.96 5.04 14.10
N ASN A 126 4.64 4.47 15.10
CA ASN A 126 4.22 3.20 15.72
C ASN A 126 2.78 3.29 16.27
N GLU A 127 2.37 4.46 16.74
CA GLU A 127 0.99 4.70 17.21
C GLU A 127 -0.02 4.65 16.06
N ALA A 128 0.31 5.21 14.89
CA ALA A 128 -0.54 5.13 13.71
C ALA A 128 -0.63 3.69 13.20
N ASP A 129 0.49 2.96 13.20
CA ASP A 129 0.54 1.56 12.80
C ASP A 129 -0.27 0.66 13.75
N ALA A 130 -0.14 0.85 15.07
CA ALA A 130 -0.91 0.12 16.07
C ALA A 130 -2.42 0.41 15.99
N ARG A 131 -2.81 1.68 15.82
CA ARG A 131 -4.22 2.06 15.62
C ARG A 131 -4.80 1.45 14.35
N MET A 132 -4.01 1.40 13.27
CA MET A 132 -4.42 0.77 12.02
C MET A 132 -4.62 -0.73 12.18
N ARG A 133 -3.70 -1.44 12.85
CA ARG A 133 -3.88 -2.87 13.17
C ARG A 133 -5.14 -3.10 13.98
N ALA A 134 -5.37 -2.29 15.01
CA ALA A 134 -6.55 -2.38 15.84
C ALA A 134 -7.84 -2.18 15.02
N ALA A 135 -7.90 -1.11 14.22
CA ALA A 135 -9.05 -0.81 13.36
C ALA A 135 -9.34 -1.90 12.32
N LEU A 136 -8.31 -2.49 11.71
CA LEU A 136 -8.47 -3.61 10.76
C LEU A 136 -8.96 -4.91 11.41
N THR A 137 -8.79 -5.07 12.73
CA THR A 137 -9.26 -6.24 13.49
C THR A 137 -10.61 -6.03 14.18
N SER A 138 -11.10 -4.79 14.26
CA SER A 138 -12.35 -4.46 14.91
C SER A 138 -13.42 -4.08 13.89
N ASP A 139 -14.51 -4.85 13.83
CA ASP A 139 -15.69 -4.56 12.99
C ASP A 139 -16.42 -3.26 13.37
N ASP A 140 -16.03 -2.58 14.46
CA ASP A 140 -16.83 -1.54 15.14
C ASP A 140 -16.01 -0.28 15.50
N SER A 141 -14.85 -0.05 14.87
CA SER A 141 -14.08 1.19 15.14
C SER A 141 -14.62 2.37 14.34
N ASP A 142 -15.27 3.32 15.01
CA ASP A 142 -15.65 4.66 14.50
C ASP A 142 -14.43 5.53 14.07
N VAL A 143 -13.20 5.02 14.18
CA VAL A 143 -11.97 5.71 13.80
C VAL A 143 -11.56 5.24 12.41
N GLU A 144 -11.73 6.10 11.42
CA GLU A 144 -11.18 5.90 10.06
C GLU A 144 -9.68 5.63 10.16
N ALA A 145 -9.27 4.41 9.83
CA ALA A 145 -7.87 4.05 9.77
C ALA A 145 -7.18 4.91 8.70
N SER A 146 -6.04 5.51 9.04
CA SER A 146 -5.21 6.23 8.08
C SER A 146 -3.73 5.95 8.33
N SER A 147 -3.00 5.76 7.23
CA SER A 147 -1.54 5.61 7.25
C SER A 147 -0.80 6.96 7.12
N GLY A 148 -1.53 8.08 7.12
CA GLY A 148 -0.99 9.42 6.92
C GLY A 148 -0.58 9.74 5.48
N ILE A 149 -1.02 8.94 4.50
CA ILE A 149 -0.89 9.29 3.09
C ILE A 149 -1.96 10.32 2.72
N ASP A 150 -1.55 11.42 2.09
CA ASP A 150 -2.49 12.42 1.57
C ASP A 150 -3.26 11.82 0.38
N VAL A 151 -4.59 11.82 0.44
CA VAL A 151 -5.46 11.34 -0.64
C VAL A 151 -6.00 12.47 -1.52
N ALA A 152 -5.56 13.71 -1.35
CA ALA A 152 -6.05 14.85 -2.12
C ALA A 152 -5.92 14.65 -3.64
N CYS A 153 -4.85 14.00 -4.11
CA CYS A 153 -4.63 13.72 -5.54
C CYS A 153 -5.61 12.71 -6.13
N THR A 154 -6.40 12.01 -5.31
CA THR A 154 -7.37 11.00 -5.76
C THR A 154 -8.83 11.39 -5.53
N ARG A 155 -9.11 12.58 -4.97
CA ARG A 155 -10.49 13.01 -4.63
C ARG A 155 -11.33 13.40 -5.85
N ASN A 156 -10.70 13.92 -6.89
CA ASN A 156 -11.38 14.45 -8.08
C ASN A 156 -11.06 13.61 -9.32
N ILE A 157 -10.92 12.29 -9.13
CA ILE A 157 -10.73 11.35 -10.25
C ILE A 157 -12.09 10.74 -10.58
N ASP A 158 -12.63 11.11 -11.73
CA ASP A 158 -13.92 10.60 -12.20
C ASP A 158 -13.85 9.08 -12.36
N GLY A 159 -14.81 8.36 -11.78
CA GLY A 159 -14.89 6.89 -11.84
C GLY A 159 -14.12 6.15 -10.72
N LEU A 160 -13.22 6.81 -9.99
CA LEU A 160 -12.45 6.14 -8.93
C LEU A 160 -13.33 5.78 -7.73
N ASP A 161 -14.24 6.66 -7.34
CA ASP A 161 -15.17 6.40 -6.23
C ASP A 161 -16.12 5.24 -6.54
N GLU A 162 -16.55 5.11 -7.79
CA GLU A 162 -17.39 3.98 -8.24
C GLU A 162 -16.61 2.67 -8.14
N PHE A 163 -15.37 2.64 -8.61
CA PHE A 163 -14.48 1.49 -8.46
C PHE A 163 -14.24 1.11 -7.00
N LEU A 164 -13.95 2.08 -6.12
CA LEU A 164 -13.66 1.81 -4.71
C LEU A 164 -14.90 1.32 -3.93
N ASN A 165 -16.10 1.72 -4.36
CA ASN A 165 -17.34 1.33 -3.72
C ASN A 165 -17.97 0.06 -4.31
N ALA A 166 -17.55 -0.37 -5.50
CA ALA A 166 -18.06 -1.57 -6.15
C ALA A 166 -17.62 -2.84 -5.39
N GLU A 167 -18.59 -3.68 -5.01
CA GLU A 167 -18.33 -4.95 -4.31
C GLU A 167 -17.44 -5.90 -5.12
N SER A 168 -17.60 -5.93 -6.45
CA SER A 168 -16.72 -6.72 -7.33
C SER A 168 -15.25 -6.28 -7.23
N SER A 169 -15.01 -4.97 -7.13
CA SER A 169 -13.66 -4.42 -7.02
C SER A 169 -13.05 -4.68 -5.65
N LYS A 170 -13.83 -4.56 -4.58
CA LYS A 170 -13.38 -4.91 -3.22
C LYS A 170 -12.99 -6.38 -3.14
N ASN A 171 -13.87 -7.28 -3.56
CA ASN A 171 -13.59 -8.71 -3.56
C ASN A 171 -12.34 -9.05 -4.37
N MET A 172 -12.18 -8.45 -5.56
CA MET A 172 -10.99 -8.64 -6.39
C MET A 172 -9.71 -8.18 -5.68
N LEU A 173 -9.75 -7.03 -5.01
CA LEU A 173 -8.59 -6.48 -4.30
C LEU A 173 -8.25 -7.32 -3.06
N ASP A 174 -9.26 -7.80 -2.34
CA ASP A 174 -9.08 -8.68 -1.19
C ASP A 174 -8.43 -10.01 -1.61
N GLU A 175 -8.90 -10.63 -2.70
CA GLU A 175 -8.26 -11.83 -3.24
C GLU A 175 -6.81 -11.57 -3.69
N CYS A 176 -6.51 -10.41 -4.26
CA CYS A 176 -5.15 -10.03 -4.64
C CYS A 176 -4.24 -9.87 -3.41
N GLU A 177 -4.77 -9.28 -2.34
CA GLU A 177 -4.08 -9.11 -1.06
C GLU A 177 -3.81 -10.47 -0.40
N GLU A 178 -4.79 -11.37 -0.37
CA GLU A 178 -4.62 -12.74 0.12
C GLU A 178 -3.54 -13.49 -0.66
N ARG A 179 -3.56 -13.41 -2.00
CA ARG A 179 -2.53 -14.03 -2.86
C ARG A 179 -1.14 -13.45 -2.59
N PHE A 180 -1.03 -12.14 -2.35
CA PHE A 180 0.23 -11.50 -2.01
C PHE A 180 0.78 -12.01 -0.68
N PHE A 181 -0.03 -12.03 0.38
CA PHE A 181 0.41 -12.57 1.68
C PHE A 181 0.73 -14.07 1.62
N ALA A 182 -0.04 -14.85 0.87
CA ALA A 182 0.25 -16.27 0.64
C ALA A 182 1.60 -16.47 -0.04
N SER A 183 2.02 -15.56 -0.93
CA SER A 183 3.33 -15.62 -1.59
C SER A 183 4.51 -15.31 -0.66
N LEU A 184 4.27 -14.60 0.44
CA LEU A 184 5.26 -14.25 1.46
C LEU A 184 5.42 -15.32 2.54
N MET A 185 4.46 -16.24 2.66
CA MET A 185 4.47 -17.28 3.68
C MET A 185 5.32 -18.48 3.19
N PRO A 186 6.15 -19.08 4.07
CA PRO A 186 6.86 -20.30 3.73
C PRO A 186 5.87 -21.39 3.31
N PRO A 187 6.16 -22.18 2.26
CA PRO A 187 5.30 -23.28 1.88
C PRO A 187 5.18 -24.26 3.05
N ILE A 188 3.95 -24.58 3.46
CA ILE A 188 3.70 -25.63 4.43
C ILE A 188 4.22 -26.92 3.81
N LYS A 189 5.34 -27.43 4.32
CA LYS A 189 5.79 -28.78 3.99
C LYS A 189 4.80 -29.74 4.64
N GLU A 190 3.83 -30.22 3.87
CA GLU A 190 3.09 -31.42 4.25
C GLU A 190 4.12 -32.56 4.38
N GLY A 191 4.22 -33.11 5.59
CA GLY A 191 5.07 -34.25 5.93
C GLY A 191 4.40 -35.58 5.69
#